data_AF-A0A920IDA9-F1
#
_entry.id   AF-A0A920IDA9-F1
#
_cell.length_a   1.000
_cell.length_b   1.000
_cell.length_c   1.000
_cell.angle_alpha   90.00
_cell.angle_beta   90.00
_cell.angle_gamma   90.00
#
_symmetry.space_group_name_H-M   'P 1'
#
loop_
_entity.id
_entity.type
_entity.pdbx_description
1 polymer ?
#
loop_
_entity_poly.entity_id
_entity_poly.type
_entity_poly.pdbx_seq_one_letter_code
_entity_poly.pdbx_strand_id
1 'polypeptide(L)'
;MTDFVNPVAVSGDLTAHLIEVTGGGADYTFECIGNTDVMRVALESAHKGWGESIIIGVAGAGKEIATRPFQLVTGRSWRGTAFGGARGRTDVPKIVDWYMDGRIEIDPMITHHLSLDEINKGFDLMHEGQSIRSVVSF
;
A
#
# COMPACT_ATOMS: atom_id res chain seq x y z
N MET A 1 6.94 17.85 -4.24
CA MET A 1 6.03 18.12 -3.11
C MET A 1 5.10 16.93 -3.06
N THR A 2 4.87 16.36 -1.88
CA THR A 2 3.96 15.21 -1.71
C THR A 2 2.70 15.72 -1.03
N ASP A 3 1.56 15.56 -1.68
CA ASP A 3 0.27 15.88 -1.08
C ASP A 3 -0.13 14.80 -0.05
N PHE A 4 -0.76 15.23 1.03
CA PHE A 4 -1.35 14.33 2.03
C PHE A 4 -2.84 14.61 2.13
N VAL A 5 -3.66 13.59 1.87
CA VAL A 5 -5.12 13.68 1.93
C VAL A 5 -5.62 12.87 3.11
N ASN A 6 -6.18 13.55 4.11
CA ASN A 6 -6.95 12.88 5.16
C ASN A 6 -8.39 12.66 4.66
N PRO A 7 -8.84 11.42 4.45
CA PRO A 7 -10.16 11.15 3.89
C PRO A 7 -11.31 11.67 4.76
N VAL A 8 -11.10 11.83 6.07
CA VAL A 8 -12.10 12.39 7.01
C VAL A 8 -12.26 13.90 6.84
N ALA A 9 -11.23 14.58 6.35
CA ALA A 9 -11.27 16.03 6.09
C ALA A 9 -11.84 16.37 4.71
N VAL A 10 -12.03 15.37 3.84
CA VAL A 10 -12.61 15.57 2.51
C VAL A 10 -14.13 15.54 2.62
N SER A 11 -14.76 16.67 2.35
CA SER A 11 -16.22 16.73 2.21
C SER A 11 -16.63 16.22 0.83
N GLY A 12 -17.47 15.17 0.78
CA GLY A 12 -18.02 14.66 -0.48
C GLY A 12 -17.31 13.41 -1.01
N ASP A 13 -17.07 13.36 -2.32
CA ASP A 13 -16.49 12.19 -3.00
C ASP A 13 -14.95 12.23 -2.97
N LEU A 14 -14.36 11.36 -2.15
CA LEU A 14 -12.91 11.19 -2.04
C LEU A 14 -12.27 10.87 -3.41
N THR A 15 -12.91 10.07 -4.26
CA THR A 15 -12.36 9.66 -5.55
C THR A 15 -12.23 10.85 -6.48
N ALA A 16 -13.28 11.68 -6.56
CA ALA A 16 -13.27 12.90 -7.36
C ALA A 16 -12.18 13.88 -6.87
N HIS A 17 -12.01 14.02 -5.56
CA HIS A 17 -10.95 14.83 -4.97
C HIS A 17 -9.56 14.31 -5.36
N LEU A 18 -9.33 13.00 -5.28
CA LEU A 18 -8.05 12.39 -5.68
C LEU A 18 -7.75 12.57 -7.18
N ILE A 19 -8.77 12.47 -8.04
CA ILE A 19 -8.64 12.76 -9.47
C ILE A 19 -8.24 14.21 -9.71
N GLU A 20 -8.84 15.16 -8.97
CA GLU A 20 -8.56 16.59 -9.11
C GLU A 20 -7.12 16.93 -8.72
N VAL A 21 -6.68 16.51 -7.53
CA VAL A 21 -5.32 16.82 -7.04
C VAL A 21 -4.23 16.15 -7.87
N THR A 22 -4.57 15.09 -8.61
CA THR A 22 -3.66 14.41 -9.54
C THR A 22 -3.81 14.86 -11.00
N GLY A 23 -4.69 15.84 -11.28
CA GLY A 23 -4.83 16.41 -12.62
C GLY A 23 -5.53 15.51 -13.66
N GLY A 24 -6.38 14.58 -13.21
CA GLY A 24 -7.08 13.62 -14.10
C GLY A 24 -7.06 12.17 -13.61
N GLY A 25 -6.44 11.92 -12.46
CA GLY A 25 -6.19 10.60 -11.89
C GLY A 25 -4.70 10.22 -11.95
N ALA A 26 -4.23 9.43 -11.00
CA ALA A 26 -2.83 9.03 -10.94
C ALA A 26 -2.49 7.96 -11.99
N ASP A 27 -1.28 8.02 -12.57
CA ASP A 27 -0.80 6.97 -13.48
C ASP A 27 -0.76 5.59 -12.79
N TYR A 28 -0.38 5.58 -11.52
CA TYR A 28 -0.35 4.39 -10.69
C TYR A 28 -1.03 4.65 -9.35
N THR A 29 -1.81 3.69 -8.88
CA THR A 29 -2.38 3.68 -7.54
C THR A 29 -2.06 2.36 -6.85
N PHE A 30 -1.85 2.41 -5.54
CA PHE A 30 -1.51 1.25 -4.73
C PHE A 30 -2.43 1.19 -3.51
N GLU A 31 -3.13 0.08 -3.33
CA GLU A 31 -3.89 -0.18 -2.12
C GLU A 31 -3.06 -1.04 -1.18
N CYS A 32 -2.77 -0.52 0.02
CA CYS A 32 -1.84 -1.13 0.98
C CYS A 32 -2.50 -1.44 2.33
N ILE A 33 -3.83 -1.55 2.40
CA ILE A 33 -4.58 -1.74 3.65
C ILE A 33 -5.20 -3.13 3.71
N GLY A 34 -5.79 -3.61 2.61
CA GLY A 34 -6.62 -4.81 2.58
C GLY A 34 -8.11 -4.52 2.72
N ASN A 35 -8.56 -3.32 2.37
CA ASN A 35 -9.97 -2.95 2.41
C ASN A 35 -10.55 -2.84 0.99
N THR A 36 -11.58 -3.62 0.67
CA THR A 36 -12.17 -3.69 -0.68
C THR A 36 -12.79 -2.39 -1.18
N ASP A 37 -13.31 -1.55 -0.28
CA ASP A 37 -13.85 -0.24 -0.65
C ASP A 37 -12.71 0.70 -1.04
N VAL A 38 -11.59 0.65 -0.32
CA VAL A 38 -10.37 1.41 -0.66
C VAL A 38 -9.73 0.89 -1.95
N MET A 39 -9.76 -0.42 -2.19
CA MET A 39 -9.30 -1.01 -3.47
C MET A 39 -10.07 -0.43 -4.66
N ARG A 40 -11.39 -0.26 -4.50
CA ARG A 40 -12.23 0.38 -5.51
C ARG A 40 -11.87 1.86 -5.70
N VAL A 41 -11.70 2.61 -4.61
CA VAL A 41 -11.27 4.02 -4.68
C VAL A 41 -9.93 4.15 -5.39
N ALA A 42 -8.96 3.28 -5.08
CA ALA A 42 -7.66 3.26 -5.76
C ALA A 42 -7.82 3.08 -7.28
N LEU A 43 -8.62 2.10 -7.73
CA LEU A 43 -8.87 1.92 -9.15
C LEU A 43 -9.54 3.14 -9.78
N GLU A 44 -10.61 3.64 -9.18
CA GLU A 44 -11.41 4.72 -9.77
C GLU A 44 -10.65 6.06 -9.77
N SER A 45 -9.66 6.22 -8.87
CA SER A 45 -8.76 7.38 -8.82
C SER A 45 -7.58 7.29 -9.79
N ALA A 46 -7.33 6.13 -10.41
CA ALA A 46 -6.30 6.01 -11.44
C ALA A 46 -6.71 6.77 -12.72
N HIS A 47 -5.72 7.19 -13.51
CA HIS A 47 -5.96 7.98 -14.71
C HIS A 47 -6.82 7.21 -15.73
N LYS A 48 -7.84 7.85 -16.28
CA LYS A 48 -8.63 7.28 -17.38
C LYS A 48 -7.76 7.12 -18.62
N GLY A 49 -7.76 5.95 -19.25
CA GLY A 49 -7.01 5.69 -20.49
C GLY A 49 -5.79 4.80 -20.31
N TRP A 50 -5.02 5.00 -19.23
CA TRP A 50 -3.77 4.26 -19.00
C TRP A 50 -3.45 3.92 -17.55
N GLY A 51 -4.24 4.39 -16.58
CA GLY A 51 -3.92 4.24 -15.16
C GLY A 51 -3.91 2.77 -14.71
N GLU A 52 -2.95 2.42 -13.88
CA GLU A 52 -2.85 1.09 -13.28
C GLU A 52 -3.10 1.12 -11.77
N SER A 53 -3.97 0.24 -11.29
CA SER A 53 -4.23 0.08 -9.86
C SER A 53 -3.76 -1.27 -9.37
N ILE A 54 -2.91 -1.25 -8.35
CA ILE A 54 -2.21 -2.41 -7.81
C ILE A 54 -2.71 -2.69 -6.39
N ILE A 55 -3.35 -3.83 -6.20
CA ILE A 55 -3.73 -4.33 -4.88
C ILE A 55 -2.52 -5.00 -4.25
N ILE A 56 -2.05 -4.44 -3.13
CA ILE A 56 -0.99 -4.99 -2.27
C ILE A 56 -1.61 -5.54 -0.98
N GLY A 57 -2.61 -4.85 -0.42
CA GLY A 57 -3.31 -5.28 0.79
C GLY A 57 -4.06 -6.59 0.62
N VAL A 58 -4.12 -7.39 1.68
CA VAL A 58 -4.82 -8.68 1.70
C VAL A 58 -6.18 -8.51 2.35
N ALA A 59 -7.24 -8.65 1.57
CA ALA A 59 -8.61 -8.56 2.07
C ALA A 59 -8.97 -9.77 2.97
N GLY A 60 -9.87 -9.53 3.92
CA GLY A 60 -10.44 -10.59 4.75
C GLY A 60 -11.20 -11.65 3.92
N ALA A 61 -11.36 -12.85 4.49
CA ALA A 61 -11.98 -13.98 3.81
C ALA A 61 -13.41 -13.67 3.32
N GLY A 62 -13.72 -14.10 2.09
CA GLY A 62 -15.04 -13.94 1.47
C GLY A 62 -15.37 -12.53 0.98
N LYS A 63 -14.43 -11.58 1.03
CA LYS A 63 -14.60 -10.23 0.50
C LYS A 63 -14.38 -10.20 -1.01
N GLU A 64 -15.14 -9.34 -1.69
CA GLU A 64 -15.08 -9.16 -3.13
C GLU A 64 -14.81 -7.70 -3.47
N ILE A 65 -14.01 -7.48 -4.51
CA ILE A 65 -13.82 -6.17 -5.12
C ILE A 65 -14.85 -5.98 -6.24
N ALA A 66 -15.35 -4.76 -6.40
CA ALA A 66 -16.32 -4.44 -7.44
C ALA A 66 -16.10 -3.02 -7.97
N THR A 67 -16.37 -2.83 -9.27
CA THR A 67 -16.47 -1.51 -9.90
C THR A 67 -17.41 -1.59 -11.11
N ARG A 68 -17.69 -0.46 -11.75
CA ARG A 68 -18.39 -0.44 -13.04
C ARG A 68 -17.42 -0.91 -14.14
N PRO A 69 -17.78 -1.87 -15.01
CA PRO A 69 -16.89 -2.36 -16.08
C PRO A 69 -16.35 -1.25 -16.99
N PHE A 70 -17.10 -0.16 -17.13
CA PHE A 70 -16.68 1.00 -17.90
C PHE A 70 -15.36 1.63 -17.42
N GLN A 71 -15.01 1.48 -16.14
CA GLN A 71 -13.72 1.95 -15.61
C GLN A 71 -12.54 1.24 -16.30
N LEU A 72 -12.68 -0.05 -16.60
CA LEU A 72 -11.67 -0.86 -17.29
C LEU A 72 -11.74 -0.68 -18.81
N VAL A 73 -12.95 -0.64 -19.38
CA VAL A 73 -13.16 -0.39 -20.81
C VAL A 73 -12.52 0.93 -21.26
N THR A 74 -12.53 1.93 -20.38
CA THR A 74 -11.90 3.24 -20.65
C THR A 74 -10.40 3.26 -20.36
N GLY A 75 -9.73 2.11 -20.21
CA GLY A 75 -8.28 1.98 -20.28
C GLY A 75 -7.57 1.80 -18.94
N ARG A 76 -8.28 1.69 -17.82
CA ARG A 76 -7.64 1.34 -16.54
C ARG A 76 -7.30 -0.14 -16.47
N SER A 77 -6.20 -0.46 -15.81
CA SER A 77 -5.84 -1.84 -15.44
C SER A 77 -5.97 -2.05 -13.93
N TRP A 78 -6.54 -3.19 -13.53
CA TRP A 78 -6.60 -3.61 -12.13
C TRP A 78 -5.83 -4.91 -11.94
N ARG A 79 -4.77 -4.88 -11.11
CA ARG A 79 -3.86 -6.01 -10.91
C ARG A 79 -3.58 -6.21 -9.43
N GLY A 80 -3.14 -7.40 -9.06
CA GLY A 80 -2.59 -7.69 -7.74
C GLY A 80 -1.09 -7.95 -7.80
N THR A 81 -0.44 -7.91 -6.64
CA THR A 81 0.95 -8.36 -6.49
C THR A 81 1.10 -9.26 -5.27
N ALA A 82 2.00 -10.24 -5.37
CA ALA A 82 2.44 -11.04 -4.25
C ALA A 82 3.93 -10.78 -4.06
N PHE A 83 4.33 -10.42 -2.84
CA PHE A 83 5.73 -10.13 -2.49
C PHE A 83 6.39 -9.09 -3.43
N GLY A 84 5.60 -8.12 -3.92
CA GLY A 84 6.08 -7.10 -4.86
C GLY A 84 6.51 -7.64 -6.24
N GLY A 85 6.17 -8.89 -6.57
CA GLY A 85 6.64 -9.56 -7.79
C GLY A 85 8.08 -10.09 -7.69
N ALA A 86 8.71 -9.99 -6.53
CA ALA A 86 10.07 -10.48 -6.33
C ALA A 86 10.13 -12.01 -6.28
N ARG A 87 11.17 -12.60 -6.85
CA ARG A 87 11.47 -14.03 -6.68
C ARG A 87 12.38 -14.19 -5.48
N GLY A 88 11.84 -14.71 -4.38
CA GLY A 88 12.52 -14.75 -3.07
C GLY A 88 14.03 -15.03 -3.12
N ARG A 89 14.43 -16.20 -3.63
CA ARG A 89 15.86 -16.60 -3.65
C ARG A 89 16.76 -15.76 -4.56
N THR A 90 16.21 -15.15 -5.61
CA THR A 90 17.00 -14.47 -6.64
C THR A 90 17.01 -12.95 -6.46
N ASP A 91 15.91 -12.38 -5.95
CA ASP A 91 15.72 -10.94 -5.90
C ASP A 91 15.90 -10.37 -4.47
N VAL A 92 15.71 -11.17 -3.40
CA VAL A 92 16.00 -10.70 -2.03
C VAL A 92 17.46 -10.33 -1.81
N PRO A 93 18.46 -11.12 -2.27
CA PRO A 93 19.86 -10.71 -2.14
C PRO A 93 20.15 -9.35 -2.79
N LYS A 94 19.52 -9.05 -3.94
CA LYS A 94 19.67 -7.75 -4.61
C LYS A 94 19.07 -6.60 -3.81
N ILE A 95 17.97 -6.85 -3.10
CA ILE A 95 17.35 -5.84 -2.22
C ILE A 95 18.28 -5.57 -1.03
N VAL A 96 18.95 -6.60 -0.49
CA VAL A 96 19.99 -6.43 0.54
C VAL A 96 21.15 -5.62 -0.03
N ASP A 97 21.65 -5.93 -1.22
CA ASP A 97 22.71 -5.15 -1.86
C ASP A 97 22.30 -3.68 -2.01
N TRP A 98 21.07 -3.39 -2.45
CA TRP A 98 20.56 -2.01 -2.53
C TRP A 98 20.54 -1.29 -1.18
N TYR A 99 20.20 -1.99 -0.10
CA TYR A 99 20.26 -1.44 1.24
C TYR A 99 21.71 -1.15 1.66
N MET A 100 22.62 -2.09 1.46
CA MET A 100 24.05 -1.92 1.78
C MET A 100 24.70 -0.80 0.97
N ASP A 101 24.24 -0.59 -0.27
CA ASP A 101 24.66 0.50 -1.16
C ASP A 101 24.00 1.86 -0.83
N GLY A 102 23.13 1.93 0.19
CA GLY A 102 22.40 3.15 0.55
C GLY A 102 21.36 3.60 -0.47
N ARG A 103 20.89 2.71 -1.35
CA ARG A 103 19.88 3.00 -2.38
C ARG A 103 18.46 2.95 -1.84
N ILE A 104 18.24 2.25 -0.74
CA ILE A 104 16.96 2.16 -0.04
C ILE A 104 17.16 2.31 1.46
N GLU A 105 16.26 3.04 2.09
CA GLU A 105 16.26 3.27 3.53
C GLU A 105 15.39 2.21 4.22
N ILE A 106 16.00 1.38 5.07
CA ILE A 106 15.29 0.38 5.87
C ILE A 106 15.27 0.78 7.35
N ASP A 107 16.35 1.37 7.86
CA ASP A 107 16.51 1.70 9.28
C ASP A 107 15.37 2.57 9.85
N PRO A 108 14.89 3.63 9.17
CA PRO A 108 13.78 4.43 9.69
C PRO A 108 12.46 3.67 9.86
N MET A 109 12.30 2.51 9.21
CA MET A 109 11.12 1.66 9.34
C MET A 109 11.14 0.85 10.64
N ILE A 110 12.31 0.68 11.26
CA ILE A 110 12.47 -0.02 12.54
C ILE A 110 12.20 0.97 13.67
N THR A 111 10.98 0.90 14.20
CA THR A 111 10.54 1.80 15.29
C THR A 111 10.84 1.27 16.68
N HIS A 112 10.99 -0.06 16.82
CA HIS A 112 11.17 -0.72 18.11
C HIS A 112 12.14 -1.88 18.01
N HIS A 113 12.98 -2.03 19.02
CA HIS A 113 13.83 -3.20 19.25
C HIS A 113 13.37 -3.89 20.53
N LEU A 114 13.10 -5.18 20.45
CA LEU A 114 12.55 -5.97 21.55
C LEU A 114 13.39 -7.23 21.77
N SER A 115 13.41 -7.72 23.00
CA SER A 115 13.87 -9.08 23.30
C SER A 115 12.77 -10.10 23.00
N LEU A 116 13.14 -11.38 22.85
CA LEU A 116 12.16 -12.46 22.69
C LEU A 116 11.19 -12.55 23.90
N ASP A 117 11.66 -12.25 25.11
CA ASP A 117 10.83 -12.23 26.32
C ASP A 117 9.74 -11.14 26.28
N GLU A 118 9.94 -10.09 25.49
CA GLU A 118 9.00 -8.97 25.30
C GLU A 118 8.04 -9.18 24.12
N ILE A 119 7.97 -10.37 23.53
CA ILE A 119 7.21 -10.59 22.28
C ILE A 119 5.75 -10.12 22.35
N ASN A 120 5.08 -10.29 23.49
CA ASN A 120 3.68 -9.87 23.67
C ASN A 120 3.52 -8.35 23.64
N LYS A 121 4.47 -7.59 24.20
CA LYS A 121 4.50 -6.13 24.10
C LYS A 121 4.59 -5.67 22.63
N GLY A 122 5.29 -6.44 21.79
CA GLY A 122 5.32 -6.19 20.35
C GLY A 122 3.93 -6.29 19.68
N PHE A 123 3.09 -7.22 20.13
CA PHE A 123 1.70 -7.30 19.67
C PHE A 123 0.84 -6.14 20.18
N ASP A 124 1.05 -5.70 21.43
CA ASP A 124 0.32 -4.54 21.98
C ASP A 124 0.62 -3.27 21.17
N LEU A 125 1.90 -3.00 20.90
CA LEU A 125 2.35 -1.86 20.08
C LEU A 125 1.78 -1.88 18.65
N MET A 126 1.56 -3.07 18.09
CA MET A 126 0.92 -3.24 16.78
C MET A 126 -0.56 -2.84 16.82
N HIS A 127 -1.31 -3.24 17.85
CA HIS A 127 -2.73 -2.90 17.99
C HIS A 127 -2.94 -1.41 18.29
N GLU A 128 -2.03 -0.80 19.06
CA GLU A 128 -2.08 0.63 19.38
C GLU A 128 -1.66 1.53 18.20
N GLY A 129 -1.16 0.96 17.11
CA GLY A 129 -0.67 1.71 15.95
C GLY A 129 0.61 2.51 16.22
N GLN A 130 1.35 2.15 17.27
CA GLN A 130 2.59 2.83 17.66
C GLN A 130 3.83 2.24 16.97
N SER A 131 3.73 1.04 16.38
CA SER A 131 4.83 0.37 15.68
C SER A 131 4.64 0.38 14.16
N ILE A 132 5.69 0.77 13.42
CA ILE A 132 5.81 0.49 11.98
C ILE A 132 6.36 -0.93 11.80
N ARG A 133 7.58 -1.17 12.31
CA ARG A 133 8.18 -2.50 12.47
C ARG A 133 8.89 -2.59 13.83
N SER A 134 8.83 -3.79 14.39
CA SER A 134 9.57 -4.19 15.60
C SER A 134 10.54 -5.30 15.21
N VAL A 135 11.81 -5.18 15.62
CA VAL A 135 12.83 -6.22 15.43
C VAL A 135 13.06 -6.93 16.76
N VAL A 136 12.98 -8.26 16.73
CA VAL A 136 13.19 -9.10 17.91
C VAL A 136 14.59 -9.71 17.87
N SER A 137 15.34 -9.58 18.96
CA SER A 137 16.66 -10.21 19.15
C SER A 137 16.61 -11.27 20.26
N PHE A 138 17.45 -12.30 20.14
CA PHE A 138 17.49 -13.48 21.02
C PHE A 138 18.91 -13.78 21.51
#